data_AF-A0A3P1XVP6-F1
#
_entry.id   AF-A0A3P1XVP6-F1
#
_cell.length_a   1.000
_cell.length_b   1.000
_cell.length_c   1.000
_cell.angle_alpha   90.00
_cell.angle_beta   90.00
_cell.angle_gamma   90.00
#
_symmetry.space_group_name_H-M   'P 1'
#
loop_
_entity.id
_entity.type
_entity.pdbx_description
1 polymer ?
#
loop_
_entity_poly.entity_id
_entity_poly.type
_entity_poly.pdbx_seq_one_letter_code
_entity_poly.pdbx_strand_id
1 'polypeptide(L)'
;LLLEKHSIKPNIQGGQFSIIVTSVDDDVRDPRKRLPSLKNSWAHRVLALDINDYNHLKIYIDKISKNTSHNFIFTSTKSNLPPLSYHSIYDIFSKIDCVFKKEYPQFSDEKSIDSVVSITPHVTRHTWAYLILKRIYAAKYQSVMRNCKLAGVDFAIAGLMSEAKDELRLLGGWSHNSRMPEFYARRFLSERANFSNVRRIAADSS
;
A
#
# COMPACT_ATOMS: atom_id res chain seq x y z
N LEU A 1 -13.22 -6.00 -1.65
CA LEU A 1 -12.92 -4.61 -1.22
C LEU A 1 -13.56 -3.69 -2.22
N LEU A 2 -14.44 -2.82 -1.74
CA LEU A 2 -15.19 -1.93 -2.59
C LEU A 2 -14.79 -0.51 -2.29
N LEU A 3 -14.59 0.23 -3.37
CA LEU A 3 -14.40 1.66 -3.37
C LEU A 3 -15.54 2.21 -4.19
N GLU A 4 -16.48 2.84 -3.50
CA GLU A 4 -17.59 3.56 -4.08
C GLU A 4 -17.32 5.06 -4.00
N LYS A 5 -18.06 5.86 -4.76
CA LYS A 5 -17.87 7.31 -4.80
C LYS A 5 -17.95 7.94 -3.40
N HIS A 6 -18.76 7.37 -2.50
CA HIS A 6 -18.88 7.83 -1.11
C HIS A 6 -17.75 7.32 -0.18
N SER A 7 -16.91 6.40 -0.63
CA SER A 7 -15.76 5.92 0.15
C SER A 7 -14.73 7.02 0.39
N ILE A 8 -14.68 8.06 -0.44
CA ILE A 8 -13.73 9.17 -0.32
C ILE A 8 -14.42 10.33 0.41
N LYS A 9 -13.92 10.69 1.60
CA LYS A 9 -14.53 11.72 2.45
C LYS A 9 -13.51 12.70 3.01
N PRO A 10 -13.78 14.02 2.99
CA PRO A 10 -13.11 14.95 3.87
C PRO A 10 -13.62 14.80 5.31
N ASN A 11 -12.83 15.23 6.29
CA ASN A 11 -13.29 15.41 7.66
C ASN A 11 -14.23 16.65 7.75
N ILE A 12 -14.98 16.76 8.85
CA ILE A 12 -15.95 17.85 9.06
C ILE A 12 -15.31 19.24 8.94
N GLN A 13 -14.05 19.36 9.35
CA GLN A 13 -13.29 20.61 9.32
C GLN A 13 -12.65 20.93 7.95
N GLY A 14 -12.76 20.03 6.96
CA GLY A 14 -12.24 20.23 5.59
C GLY A 14 -10.73 20.12 5.40
N GLY A 15 -9.96 19.74 6.44
CA GLY A 15 -8.49 19.73 6.42
C GLY A 15 -7.84 18.34 6.36
N GLN A 16 -8.62 17.26 6.52
CA GLN A 16 -8.12 15.89 6.42
C GLN A 16 -8.99 15.08 5.48
N PHE A 17 -8.37 14.16 4.75
CA PHE A 17 -9.06 13.34 3.76
C PHE A 17 -8.87 11.87 4.07
N SER A 18 -9.86 11.05 3.74
CA SER A 18 -9.82 9.62 4.03
C SER A 18 -10.51 8.80 2.94
N ILE A 19 -10.04 7.57 2.81
CA ILE A 19 -10.67 6.51 2.04
C ILE A 19 -11.18 5.42 2.98
N ILE A 20 -12.47 5.15 2.90
CA ILE A 20 -13.18 4.14 3.65
C ILE A 20 -13.24 2.89 2.79
N VAL A 21 -12.62 1.82 3.26
CA VAL A 21 -12.57 0.54 2.55
C VAL A 21 -13.49 -0.44 3.25
N THR A 22 -14.56 -0.89 2.59
CA THR A 22 -15.61 -1.76 3.15
C THR A 22 -16.03 -2.90 2.19
N SER A 23 -16.93 -3.77 2.67
CA SER A 23 -17.76 -4.68 1.85
C SER A 23 -18.92 -3.93 1.20
N VAL A 24 -19.70 -4.63 0.38
CA VAL A 24 -20.96 -4.12 -0.15
C VAL A 24 -21.93 -4.22 1.02
N ASP A 25 -22.78 -3.23 1.22
CA ASP A 25 -23.94 -3.43 2.09
C ASP A 25 -24.81 -4.52 1.45
N ASP A 26 -25.36 -5.43 2.26
CA ASP A 26 -26.09 -6.61 1.76
C ASP A 26 -27.25 -6.24 0.81
N ASP A 27 -27.77 -5.02 0.94
CA ASP A 27 -28.88 -4.47 0.16
C ASP A 27 -28.47 -3.86 -1.19
N VAL A 28 -27.17 -3.72 -1.49
CA VAL A 28 -26.68 -3.11 -2.74
C VAL A 28 -26.28 -4.19 -3.74
N ARG A 29 -26.96 -4.23 -4.89
CA ARG A 29 -26.66 -5.16 -5.97
C ARG A 29 -25.32 -4.83 -6.64
N ASP A 30 -24.27 -5.62 -6.38
CA ASP A 30 -23.00 -5.57 -7.10
C ASP A 30 -23.15 -6.22 -8.49
N PRO A 31 -22.99 -5.48 -9.61
CA PRO A 31 -23.20 -5.99 -10.95
C PRO A 31 -22.02 -6.82 -11.49
N ARG A 32 -20.94 -7.01 -10.70
CA ARG A 32 -19.78 -7.77 -11.15
C ARG A 32 -20.07 -9.28 -11.13
N LYS A 33 -19.72 -9.95 -12.23
CA LYS A 33 -19.82 -11.42 -12.37
C LYS A 33 -19.01 -12.18 -11.31
N ARG A 34 -17.89 -11.62 -10.84
CA ARG A 34 -17.08 -12.17 -9.74
C ARG A 34 -17.06 -11.16 -8.61
N LEU A 35 -17.83 -11.43 -7.57
CA LEU A 35 -17.88 -10.60 -6.37
C LEU A 35 -16.56 -10.70 -5.61
N PRO A 36 -15.96 -9.57 -5.21
CA PRO A 36 -14.79 -9.61 -4.35
C PRO A 36 -15.21 -9.98 -2.93
N SER A 37 -14.98 -11.24 -2.54
CA SER A 37 -15.14 -11.67 -1.15
C SER A 37 -14.11 -11.00 -0.25
N LEU A 38 -14.54 -10.46 0.90
CA LEU A 38 -13.60 -10.10 1.95
C LEU A 38 -13.01 -11.40 2.53
N LYS A 39 -11.67 -11.44 2.66
CA LYS A 39 -11.00 -12.61 3.26
C LYS A 39 -11.21 -12.68 4.78
N ASN A 40 -11.63 -11.59 5.44
CA ASN A 40 -11.86 -11.48 6.88
C ASN A 40 -12.48 -10.10 7.24
N SER A 41 -12.98 -9.97 8.47
CA SER A 41 -13.54 -8.72 9.04
C SER A 41 -12.52 -7.59 9.18
N TRP A 42 -11.22 -7.90 9.24
CA TRP A 42 -10.13 -6.91 9.34
C TRP A 42 -9.90 -6.12 8.05
N ALA A 43 -10.61 -6.47 6.98
CA ALA A 43 -10.51 -5.77 5.72
C ALA A 43 -11.22 -4.40 5.73
N HIS A 44 -12.15 -4.18 6.67
CA HIS A 44 -12.78 -2.88 6.92
C HIS A 44 -11.80 -1.93 7.59
N ARG A 45 -11.51 -0.79 6.95
CA ARG A 45 -10.58 0.20 7.50
C ARG A 45 -10.76 1.57 6.87
N VAL A 46 -10.33 2.59 7.61
CA VAL A 46 -10.22 3.96 7.14
C VAL A 46 -8.74 4.27 6.98
N LEU A 47 -8.34 4.73 5.79
CA LEU A 47 -6.98 5.17 5.53
C LEU A 47 -6.99 6.67 5.28
N ALA A 48 -6.09 7.40 5.93
CA ALA A 48 -5.85 8.80 5.62
C ALA A 48 -5.28 8.94 4.21
N LEU A 49 -5.71 9.98 3.50
CA LEU A 49 -5.20 10.36 2.18
C LEU A 49 -4.42 11.66 2.30
N ASP A 50 -3.33 11.75 1.55
CA ASP A 50 -2.73 13.05 1.24
C ASP A 50 -3.70 13.89 0.39
N ILE A 51 -3.56 15.22 0.46
CA ILE A 51 -4.39 16.13 -0.33
C ILE A 51 -4.28 15.86 -1.83
N ASN A 52 -3.09 15.50 -2.33
CA ASN A 52 -2.90 15.21 -3.75
C ASN A 52 -3.60 13.91 -4.15
N ASP A 53 -3.52 12.87 -3.31
CA ASP A 53 -4.23 11.60 -3.56
C ASP A 53 -5.75 11.82 -3.58
N TYR A 54 -6.26 12.60 -2.62
CA TYR A 54 -7.66 13.00 -2.60
C TYR A 54 -8.05 13.77 -3.87
N ASN A 55 -7.25 14.75 -4.28
CA ASN A 55 -7.52 15.55 -5.48
C ASN A 55 -7.49 14.71 -6.76
N HIS A 56 -6.53 13.79 -6.90
CA HIS A 56 -6.49 12.88 -8.05
C HIS A 56 -7.75 12.00 -8.12
N LEU A 57 -8.19 11.44 -6.99
CA LEU A 57 -9.42 10.65 -6.91
C LEU A 57 -10.65 11.50 -7.23
N LYS A 58 -10.71 12.74 -6.72
CA LYS A 58 -11.81 13.67 -7.02
C LYS A 58 -11.85 14.09 -8.47
N ILE A 59 -10.71 14.40 -9.09
CA ILE A 59 -10.63 14.68 -10.54
C ILE A 59 -11.13 13.47 -11.32
N TYR A 60 -10.68 12.26 -10.96
CA TYR A 60 -11.15 11.05 -11.62
C TYR A 60 -12.68 10.88 -11.48
N ILE A 61 -13.22 10.98 -10.26
CA ILE A 61 -14.66 10.82 -10.01
C ILE A 61 -15.48 11.90 -10.74
N ASP A 62 -15.07 13.16 -10.64
CA ASP A 62 -15.89 14.29 -11.06
C ASP A 62 -15.72 14.63 -12.56
N LYS A 63 -14.57 14.29 -13.17
CA LYS A 63 -14.22 14.71 -14.54
C LYS A 63 -14.01 13.56 -15.52
N ILE A 64 -13.62 12.38 -15.03
CA ILE A 64 -13.26 11.24 -15.90
C ILE A 64 -14.31 10.15 -15.83
N SER A 65 -14.85 9.87 -14.64
CA SER A 65 -15.86 8.84 -14.45
C SER A 65 -17.15 9.26 -15.16
N LYS A 66 -17.72 8.33 -15.92
CA LYS A 66 -18.98 8.54 -16.62
C LYS A 66 -20.15 8.31 -15.68
N ASN A 67 -21.33 8.82 -16.04
CA ASN A 67 -22.56 8.49 -15.34
C ASN A 67 -22.87 7.00 -15.53
N THR A 68 -22.85 6.26 -14.43
CA THR A 68 -23.05 4.82 -14.36
C THR A 68 -24.27 4.49 -13.54
N SER A 69 -24.88 3.33 -13.79
CA SER A 69 -26.00 2.80 -12.98
C SER A 69 -25.57 2.27 -11.60
N HIS A 70 -24.29 2.38 -11.26
CA HIS A 70 -23.70 1.90 -10.01
C HIS A 70 -22.76 2.94 -9.40
N ASN A 71 -22.39 2.77 -8.13
CA ASN A 71 -21.59 3.73 -7.37
C ASN A 71 -20.08 3.43 -7.30
N PHE A 72 -19.60 2.35 -7.93
CA PHE A 72 -18.16 2.06 -7.96
C PHE A 72 -17.34 3.18 -8.59
N ILE A 73 -16.19 3.49 -7.99
CA ILE A 73 -15.29 4.56 -8.48
C ILE A 73 -14.78 4.20 -9.88
N PHE A 74 -14.09 3.07 -10.02
CA PHE A 74 -13.41 2.71 -11.26
C PHE A 74 -14.33 1.96 -12.23
N THR A 75 -14.53 2.56 -13.40
CA THR A 75 -15.46 2.07 -14.44
C THR A 75 -14.72 1.62 -15.68
N SER A 76 -15.20 0.55 -16.32
CA SER A 76 -14.77 0.17 -17.66
C SER A 76 -15.39 1.08 -18.73
N THR A 77 -14.72 1.23 -19.86
CA THR A 77 -15.25 1.94 -21.04
C THR A 77 -16.10 1.05 -21.96
N LYS A 78 -16.31 -0.22 -21.60
CA LYS A 78 -17.20 -1.15 -22.33
C LYS A 78 -18.66 -0.65 -22.33
N SER A 79 -19.48 -1.23 -23.20
CA SER A 79 -20.93 -0.98 -23.20
C SER A 79 -21.53 -1.19 -21.80
N ASN A 80 -22.48 -0.33 -21.42
CA ASN A 80 -23.09 -0.27 -20.08
C ASN A 80 -22.16 0.12 -18.92
N LEU A 81 -20.92 0.52 -19.22
CA LEU A 81 -19.95 1.09 -18.26
C LEU A 81 -19.83 0.29 -16.94
N PRO A 82 -19.61 -1.03 -16.99
CA PRO A 82 -19.59 -1.85 -15.79
C PRO A 82 -18.40 -1.50 -14.88
N PRO A 83 -18.41 -1.93 -13.61
CA PRO A 83 -17.26 -1.74 -12.73
C PRO A 83 -16.01 -2.40 -13.30
N LEU A 84 -14.86 -1.77 -13.08
CA LEU A 84 -13.60 -2.27 -13.60
C LEU A 84 -13.29 -3.65 -13.02
N SER A 85 -13.01 -4.61 -13.90
CA SER A 85 -12.75 -5.99 -13.51
C SER A 85 -11.29 -6.19 -13.07
N TYR A 86 -11.04 -7.25 -12.29
CA TYR A 86 -9.68 -7.64 -11.91
C TYR A 86 -8.79 -7.90 -13.12
N HIS A 87 -9.33 -8.56 -14.15
CA HIS A 87 -8.61 -8.82 -15.39
C HIS A 87 -8.22 -7.51 -16.10
N SER A 88 -9.15 -6.55 -16.16
CA SER A 88 -8.87 -5.23 -16.77
C SER A 88 -7.79 -4.45 -16.02
N ILE A 89 -7.69 -4.59 -14.70
CA ILE A 89 -6.59 -4.01 -13.92
C ILE A 89 -5.24 -4.64 -14.34
N TYR A 90 -5.19 -5.96 -14.50
CA TYR A 90 -3.96 -6.63 -14.98
C TYR A 90 -3.60 -6.23 -16.40
N ASP A 91 -4.57 -6.04 -17.28
CA ASP A 91 -4.33 -5.55 -18.64
C ASP A 91 -3.72 -4.14 -18.62
N ILE A 92 -4.22 -3.25 -17.74
CA ILE A 92 -3.64 -1.92 -17.54
C ILE A 92 -2.20 -2.03 -17.05
N PHE A 93 -1.94 -2.88 -16.05
CA PHE A 93 -0.59 -3.09 -15.51
C PHE A 93 0.37 -3.72 -16.53
N SER A 94 -0.11 -4.60 -17.41
CA SER A 94 0.71 -5.14 -18.50
C SER A 94 1.15 -4.06 -19.48
N LYS A 95 0.28 -3.09 -19.78
CA LYS A 95 0.66 -1.92 -20.60
C LYS A 95 1.66 -1.03 -19.88
N ILE A 96 1.47 -0.79 -18.59
CA ILE A 96 2.42 -0.03 -17.76
C ILE A 96 3.78 -0.73 -17.75
N ASP A 97 3.82 -2.05 -17.51
CA ASP A 97 5.05 -2.85 -17.49
C ASP A 97 5.79 -2.80 -18.83
N CYS A 98 5.05 -2.93 -19.94
CA CYS A 98 5.61 -2.84 -21.28
C CYS A 98 6.28 -1.48 -21.54
N VAL A 99 5.60 -0.38 -21.21
CA VAL A 99 6.16 0.97 -21.34
C VAL A 99 7.35 1.14 -20.41
N PHE A 100 7.25 0.71 -19.15
CA PHE A 100 8.34 0.84 -18.18
C PHE A 100 9.62 0.14 -18.65
N LYS A 101 9.51 -1.10 -19.13
CA LYS A 101 10.67 -1.87 -19.65
C LYS A 101 11.29 -1.23 -20.88
N LYS A 102 10.48 -0.61 -21.72
CA LYS A 102 10.95 0.12 -22.91
C LYS A 102 11.69 1.41 -22.54
N GLU A 103 11.14 2.20 -21.62
CA GLU A 103 11.69 3.51 -21.25
C GLU A 103 12.85 3.40 -20.24
N TYR A 104 12.86 2.34 -19.43
CA TYR A 104 13.88 2.10 -18.40
C TYR A 104 14.49 0.68 -18.47
N PRO A 105 15.12 0.32 -19.61
CA PRO A 105 15.66 -1.03 -19.82
C PRO A 105 16.74 -1.42 -18.81
N GLN A 106 17.44 -0.45 -18.21
CA GLN A 106 18.46 -0.70 -17.18
C GLN A 106 17.91 -1.40 -15.93
N PHE A 107 16.61 -1.28 -15.66
CA PHE A 107 15.97 -1.99 -14.55
C PHE A 107 15.43 -3.36 -14.94
N SER A 108 15.64 -3.81 -16.18
CA SER A 108 15.13 -5.08 -16.70
C SER A 108 16.23 -6.10 -17.00
N ASP A 109 17.48 -5.82 -16.62
CA ASP A 109 18.60 -6.76 -16.81
C ASP A 109 18.49 -7.92 -15.82
N GLU A 110 18.16 -9.12 -16.30
CA GLU A 110 18.01 -10.32 -15.48
C GLU A 110 19.31 -10.76 -14.78
N LYS A 111 20.47 -10.24 -15.21
CA LYS A 111 21.76 -10.48 -14.54
C LYS A 111 21.94 -9.60 -13.29
N SER A 112 21.18 -8.52 -13.18
CA SER A 112 21.21 -7.64 -12.02
C SER A 112 20.35 -8.19 -10.89
N ILE A 113 20.90 -8.19 -9.67
CA ILE A 113 20.15 -8.56 -8.46
C ILE A 113 18.96 -7.63 -8.19
N ASP A 114 19.03 -6.40 -8.71
CA ASP A 114 18.02 -5.35 -8.50
C ASP A 114 17.05 -5.22 -9.68
N SER A 115 17.01 -6.23 -10.56
CA SER A 115 16.11 -6.26 -11.71
C SER A 115 14.64 -6.27 -11.31
N VAL A 116 13.84 -5.45 -11.99
CA VAL A 116 12.39 -5.37 -11.88
C VAL A 116 11.77 -6.30 -12.92
N VAL A 117 11.48 -7.52 -12.48
CA VAL A 117 10.90 -8.58 -13.34
C VAL A 117 9.57 -8.15 -13.97
N SER A 118 8.67 -7.57 -13.18
CA SER A 118 7.40 -7.03 -13.67
C SER A 118 6.76 -6.04 -12.70
N ILE A 119 6.01 -5.08 -13.25
CA ILE A 119 5.13 -4.18 -12.50
C ILE A 119 3.72 -4.76 -12.53
N THR A 120 3.24 -5.22 -11.37
CA THR A 120 1.90 -5.79 -11.20
C THR A 120 1.14 -5.12 -10.05
N PRO A 121 -0.19 -5.27 -9.97
CA PRO A 121 -0.96 -4.75 -8.83
C PRO A 121 -0.49 -5.32 -7.48
N HIS A 122 0.05 -6.54 -7.46
CA HIS A 122 0.59 -7.12 -6.23
C HIS A 122 1.94 -6.51 -5.87
N VAL A 123 2.81 -6.25 -6.85
CA VAL A 123 4.10 -5.59 -6.62
C VAL A 123 3.88 -4.22 -5.99
N THR A 124 2.92 -3.42 -6.48
CA THR A 124 2.62 -2.11 -5.86
C THR A 124 2.15 -2.25 -4.40
N ARG A 125 1.30 -3.25 -4.10
CA ARG A 125 0.89 -3.55 -2.73
C ARG A 125 2.06 -3.98 -1.83
N HIS A 126 2.96 -4.83 -2.33
CA HIS A 126 4.14 -5.28 -1.58
C HIS A 126 5.12 -4.13 -1.34
N THR A 127 5.36 -3.30 -2.35
CA THR A 127 6.20 -2.09 -2.26
C THR A 127 5.64 -1.12 -1.24
N TRP A 128 4.34 -0.80 -1.32
CA TRP A 128 3.67 0.06 -0.33
C TRP A 128 3.84 -0.49 1.09
N ALA A 129 3.57 -1.79 1.30
CA ALA A 129 3.66 -2.40 2.61
C ALA A 129 5.08 -2.34 3.19
N TYR A 130 6.08 -2.61 2.35
CA TYR A 130 7.48 -2.55 2.74
C TYR A 130 7.92 -1.13 3.12
N LEU A 131 7.59 -0.14 2.29
CA LEU A 131 7.94 1.26 2.52
C LEU A 131 7.25 1.83 3.77
N ILE A 132 5.97 1.49 3.98
CA ILE A 132 5.23 1.91 5.17
C ILE A 132 5.81 1.26 6.43
N LEU A 133 6.17 -0.03 6.42
CA LEU A 133 6.82 -0.66 7.56
C LEU A 133 8.12 0.05 7.94
N LYS A 134 8.95 0.33 6.93
CA LYS A 134 10.22 1.06 7.10
C LYS A 134 9.99 2.44 7.72
N ARG A 135 8.96 3.16 7.26
CA ARG A 135 8.58 4.48 7.80
C ARG A 135 8.09 4.40 9.24
N ILE A 136 7.18 3.47 9.55
CA ILE A 136 6.64 3.27 10.91
C ILE A 136 7.78 2.94 11.87
N TYR A 137 8.63 1.98 11.51
CA TYR A 137 9.78 1.60 12.33
C TYR A 137 10.72 2.79 12.55
N ALA A 138 11.07 3.54 11.50
CA ALA A 138 11.95 4.69 11.61
C ALA A 138 11.39 5.79 12.52
N ALA A 139 10.09 6.10 12.39
CA ALA A 139 9.43 7.09 13.23
C ALA A 139 9.42 6.67 14.71
N LYS A 140 9.07 5.41 14.99
CA LYS A 140 9.11 4.84 16.34
C LYS A 140 10.53 4.87 16.92
N TYR A 141 11.53 4.45 16.13
CA TYR A 141 12.93 4.46 16.55
C TYR A 141 13.40 5.88 16.90
N GLN A 142 13.10 6.86 16.04
CA GLN A 142 13.43 8.27 16.30
C GLN A 142 12.75 8.80 17.56
N SER A 143 11.50 8.40 17.82
CA SER A 143 10.79 8.75 19.06
C SER A 143 11.51 8.20 20.29
N VAL A 144 11.89 6.91 20.28
CA VAL A 144 12.66 6.29 21.36
C VAL A 144 13.99 7.02 21.57
N MET A 145 14.75 7.28 20.51
CA MET A 145 16.04 8.00 20.62
C MET A 145 15.89 9.42 21.16
N ARG A 146 14.84 10.15 20.77
CA ARG A 146 14.54 11.46 21.33
C ARG A 146 14.25 11.36 22.83
N ASN A 147 13.47 10.37 23.25
CA ASN A 147 13.13 10.16 24.65
C ASN A 147 14.37 9.77 25.47
N CYS A 148 15.25 8.90 24.95
CA CYS A 148 16.51 8.55 25.63
C CYS A 148 17.34 9.81 25.89
N LYS A 149 17.48 10.67 24.87
CA LYS A 149 18.23 11.92 24.97
C LYS A 149 17.65 12.87 26.02
N LEU A 150 16.32 12.98 26.10
CA LEU A 150 15.64 13.84 27.07
C LEU A 150 15.74 13.30 28.50
N ALA A 151 15.66 11.98 28.67
CA ALA A 151 15.67 11.33 29.98
C ALA A 151 17.08 11.04 30.51
N GLY A 152 18.12 11.15 29.66
CA GLY A 152 19.50 10.80 30.02
C GLY A 152 19.71 9.30 30.29
N VAL A 153 18.78 8.45 29.84
CA VAL A 153 18.82 7.00 30.03
C VAL A 153 18.47 6.28 28.73
N ASP A 154 19.01 5.09 28.54
CA ASP A 154 18.73 4.28 27.37
C ASP A 154 17.42 3.49 27.53
N PHE A 155 16.48 3.71 26.63
CA PHE A 155 15.26 2.92 26.51
C PHE A 155 15.46 1.73 25.56
N ALA A 156 14.80 0.62 25.87
CA ALA A 156 14.84 -0.58 25.04
C ALA A 156 14.18 -0.35 23.67
N ILE A 157 14.88 -0.78 22.61
CA ILE A 157 14.31 -0.87 21.24
C ILE A 157 13.65 -2.23 20.97
N ALA A 158 13.69 -3.14 21.96
CA ALA A 158 13.04 -4.44 21.89
C ALA A 158 11.53 -4.25 21.74
N GLY A 159 10.91 -5.03 20.85
CA GLY A 159 9.47 -4.93 20.58
C GLY A 159 9.07 -3.91 19.51
N LEU A 160 9.94 -2.95 19.15
CA LEU A 160 9.61 -1.88 18.19
C LEU A 160 9.21 -2.41 16.80
N MET A 161 9.86 -3.47 16.34
CA MET A 161 9.46 -4.16 15.10
C MET A 161 8.11 -4.85 15.22
N SER A 162 7.78 -5.43 16.39
CA SER A 162 6.49 -6.06 16.61
C SER A 162 5.36 -5.04 16.53
N GLU A 163 5.51 -3.90 17.20
CA GLU A 163 4.57 -2.78 17.09
C GLU A 163 4.44 -2.27 15.65
N ALA A 164 5.55 -2.13 14.93
CA ALA A 164 5.53 -1.67 13.55
C ALA A 164 4.78 -2.65 12.63
N LYS A 165 4.92 -3.97 12.86
CA LYS A 165 4.15 -5.01 12.15
C LYS A 165 2.67 -4.93 12.49
N ASP A 166 2.31 -4.65 13.74
CA ASP A 166 0.91 -4.58 14.18
C ASP A 166 0.21 -3.35 13.59
N GLU A 167 0.89 -2.19 13.56
CA GLU A 167 0.37 -0.99 12.90
C GLU A 167 0.23 -1.20 11.39
N LEU A 168 1.24 -1.80 10.74
CA LEU A 168 1.14 -2.17 9.32
C LEU A 168 0.00 -3.16 9.07
N ARG A 169 -0.27 -4.09 10.00
CA ARG A 169 -1.37 -5.06 9.90
C ARG A 169 -2.72 -4.36 9.80
N LEU A 170 -2.96 -3.36 10.65
CA LEU A 170 -4.18 -2.56 10.64
C LEU A 170 -4.33 -1.79 9.33
N LEU A 171 -3.28 -1.08 8.89
CA LEU A 171 -3.30 -0.34 7.62
C LEU A 171 -3.50 -1.25 6.40
N GLY A 172 -2.88 -2.43 6.43
CA GLY A 172 -2.92 -3.42 5.36
C GLY A 172 -4.25 -4.19 5.29
N GLY A 173 -5.06 -4.17 6.35
CA GLY A 173 -6.28 -4.97 6.47
C GLY A 173 -5.99 -6.47 6.48
N TRP A 174 -4.91 -6.89 7.15
CA TRP A 174 -4.57 -8.30 7.30
C TRP A 174 -5.14 -8.86 8.60
N SER A 175 -5.56 -10.13 8.57
CA SER A 175 -5.97 -10.83 9.80
C SER A 175 -4.80 -10.98 10.77
N HIS A 176 -5.13 -11.20 12.05
CA HIS A 176 -4.14 -11.46 13.09
C HIS A 176 -3.16 -12.59 12.71
N ASN A 177 -3.68 -13.67 12.11
CA ASN A 177 -2.90 -14.84 11.71
C ASN A 177 -2.15 -14.67 10.38
N SER A 178 -2.24 -13.51 9.72
CA SER A 178 -1.53 -13.27 8.46
C SER A 178 -0.03 -13.14 8.69
N ARG A 179 0.75 -13.88 7.90
CA ARG A 179 2.22 -13.79 7.86
C ARG A 179 2.74 -12.63 7.01
N MET A 180 1.86 -11.85 6.38
CA MET A 180 2.28 -10.80 5.45
C MET A 180 3.19 -9.73 6.09
N PRO A 181 2.87 -9.15 7.27
CA PRO A 181 3.79 -8.22 7.95
C PRO A 181 5.18 -8.81 8.22
N GLU A 182 5.25 -10.11 8.53
CA GLU A 182 6.50 -10.80 8.83
C GLU A 182 7.45 -10.86 7.64
N PHE A 183 6.92 -11.08 6.43
CA PHE A 183 7.75 -11.12 5.23
C PHE A 183 8.43 -9.76 4.96
N TYR A 184 7.72 -8.66 5.17
CA TYR A 184 8.29 -7.32 5.01
C TYR A 184 9.30 -6.99 6.12
N ALA A 185 9.02 -7.41 7.36
CA ALA A 185 9.94 -7.24 8.48
C ALA A 185 11.24 -8.02 8.25
N ARG A 186 11.15 -9.27 7.79
CA ARG A 186 12.32 -10.08 7.43
C ARG A 186 13.16 -9.40 6.36
N ARG A 187 12.54 -8.86 5.31
CA ARG A 187 13.25 -8.11 4.27
C ARG A 187 13.97 -6.90 4.88
N PHE A 188 13.28 -6.10 5.69
CA PHE A 188 13.85 -4.91 6.31
C PHE A 188 15.05 -5.25 7.21
N LEU A 189 14.94 -6.31 8.03
CA LEU A 189 16.01 -6.75 8.90
C LEU A 189 17.20 -7.29 8.10
N SER A 190 16.95 -8.03 7.02
CA SER A 190 17.98 -8.51 6.10
C SER A 190 18.75 -7.34 5.46
N GLU A 191 18.04 -6.33 4.93
CA GLU A 191 18.67 -5.14 4.35
C GLU A 191 19.54 -4.40 5.37
N ARG A 192 19.06 -4.25 6.62
CA ARG A 192 19.84 -3.62 7.69
C ARG A 192 21.06 -4.44 8.12
N ALA A 193 20.92 -5.76 8.23
CA ALA A 193 22.02 -6.64 8.58
C ALA A 193 23.12 -6.59 7.50
N ASN A 194 22.71 -6.60 6.23
CA ASN A 194 23.65 -6.46 5.11
C ASN A 194 24.36 -5.10 5.13
N PHE A 195 23.63 -4.01 5.37
CA PHE A 195 24.23 -2.68 5.49
C PHE A 195 25.25 -2.59 6.63
N SER A 196 24.97 -3.18 7.79
CA SER A 196 25.93 -3.27 8.89
C SER A 196 27.16 -4.11 8.52
N ASN A 197 26.97 -5.22 7.80
CA ASN A 197 28.08 -6.04 7.31
C ASN A 197 28.99 -5.28 6.34
N VAL A 198 28.41 -4.54 5.38
CA VAL A 198 29.19 -3.70 4.45
C VAL A 198 30.00 -2.64 5.20
N ARG A 199 29.42 -1.98 6.20
CA ARG A 199 30.13 -1.01 7.04
C ARG A 199 31.30 -1.64 7.80
N ARG A 200 31.10 -2.82 8.36
CA ARG A 200 32.17 -3.58 9.03
C ARG A 200 33.32 -3.88 8.07
N ILE A 201 33.03 -4.41 6.88
CA ILE A 201 34.05 -4.73 5.87
C ILE A 201 34.85 -3.49 5.48
N ALA A 202 34.19 -2.34 5.31
CA ALA A 202 34.87 -1.08 4.99
C ALA A 202 35.80 -0.63 6.13
N ALA A 203 35.36 -0.73 7.39
CA ALA A 203 36.18 -0.38 8.55
C ALA A 203 37.38 -1.33 8.72
N ASP A 204 37.21 -2.62 8.47
CA ASP A 204 38.30 -3.62 8.57
C ASP A 204 39.34 -3.49 7.44
N SER A 205 38.99 -2.81 6.34
CA SER A 205 39.86 -2.60 5.18
C SER A 205 40.56 -1.23 5.18
N SER A 206 40.32 -0.40 6.22
CA SER A 206 40.89 0.94 6.41
C SER A 206 42.05 0.89 7.40
#